data_AF-A0A956BTF7-F1
#
_entry.id   AF-A0A956BTF7-F1
#
_cell.length_a   1.000
_cell.length_b   1.000
_cell.length_c   1.000
_cell.angle_alpha   90.00
_cell.angle_beta   90.00
_cell.angle_gamma   90.00
#
_symmetry.space_group_name_H-M   'P 1'
#
loop_
_entity.id
_entity.type
_entity.pdbx_description
1 polymer ?
#
loop_
_entity_poly.entity_id
_entity_poly.type
_entity_poly.pdbx_seq_one_letter_code
_entity_poly.pdbx_strand_id
1 'polypeptide(L)'
;MSTVAEARPLLRSATRWLAWWVDGTADGAALTSLWRNRPPDCNPPVIVQSDSRPELSCSELPHRWLPKSAPRAEERYFLGYSLAYEVTRRALVAAAVENVGREHELTARQMELAAIATLPHGRDDILRGLGVSQNTLKTRVRQLLHVLQHETLDALGKTLLRRAVDLAPTPEVVHGAPPQPAARPGVGLLPAERRASTRTAPRDASVPAVGMAASEPGGSSEPDTHERR
;
A
#
# COMPACT_ATOMS: atom_id res chain seq x y z
N MET A 1 -9.14 3.34 19.61
CA MET A 1 -8.03 3.78 18.75
C MET A 1 -6.79 3.80 19.61
N SER A 2 -5.74 3.09 19.22
CA SER A 2 -4.56 2.89 20.05
C SER A 2 -3.41 3.73 19.50
N THR A 3 -2.77 4.52 20.35
CA THR A 3 -1.66 5.40 19.96
C THR A 3 -0.40 4.58 19.59
N VAL A 4 0.56 5.17 18.86
CA VAL A 4 1.85 4.51 18.53
C VAL A 4 2.59 4.04 19.79
N ALA A 5 2.42 4.76 20.91
CA ALA A 5 2.96 4.40 22.22
C ALA A 5 2.33 3.14 22.80
N GLU A 6 1.02 2.94 22.61
CA GLU A 6 0.27 1.74 23.02
C GLU A 6 0.49 0.55 22.08
N ALA A 7 0.78 0.79 20.80
CA ALA A 7 1.12 -0.26 19.84
C ALA A 7 2.49 -0.90 20.13
N ARG A 8 3.44 -0.13 20.68
CA ARG A 8 4.81 -0.59 20.95
C ARG A 8 4.92 -1.82 21.88
N PRO A 9 4.16 -1.94 22.99
CA PRO A 9 4.13 -3.17 23.80
C PRO A 9 3.39 -4.33 23.09
N LEU A 10 2.36 -4.05 22.29
CA LEU A 10 1.60 -5.07 21.56
C LEU A 10 2.41 -5.74 20.44
N LEU A 11 3.34 -4.99 19.81
CA LEU A 11 4.29 -5.53 18.84
C LEU A 11 5.38 -6.41 19.44
N ARG A 12 5.60 -6.34 20.76
CA ARG A 12 6.48 -7.26 21.49
C ARG A 12 5.76 -8.53 21.92
N SER A 13 4.43 -8.58 21.83
CA SER A 13 3.69 -9.82 22.03
C SER A 13 3.94 -10.76 20.85
N ALA A 14 4.02 -12.07 21.11
CA ALA A 14 4.21 -13.10 20.07
C ALA A 14 3.02 -13.24 19.10
N THR A 15 2.05 -12.32 19.17
CA THR A 15 0.88 -12.30 18.31
C THR A 15 1.28 -11.83 16.92
N ARG A 16 1.08 -12.69 15.92
CA ARG A 16 1.35 -12.35 14.52
C ARG A 16 0.25 -11.42 14.00
N TRP A 17 0.63 -10.21 13.59
CA TRP A 17 -0.29 -9.21 13.05
C TRP A 17 -0.49 -9.43 11.54
N LEU A 18 -1.76 -9.44 11.11
CA LEU A 18 -2.11 -9.56 9.68
C LEU A 18 -1.81 -8.29 8.88
N ALA A 19 -2.05 -7.11 9.48
CA ALA A 19 -1.87 -5.81 8.86
C ALA A 19 -1.79 -4.71 9.93
N TRP A 20 -1.28 -3.53 9.56
CA TRP A 20 -1.32 -2.31 10.38
C TRP A 20 -2.26 -1.30 9.76
N TRP A 21 -3.22 -0.84 10.54
CA TRP A 21 -4.11 0.29 10.21
C TRP A 21 -3.77 1.46 11.10
N VAL A 22 -3.24 2.53 10.51
CA VAL A 22 -2.77 3.71 11.22
C VAL A 22 -3.68 4.88 10.90
N ASP A 23 -4.28 5.50 11.92
CA ASP A 23 -5.03 6.75 11.75
C ASP A 23 -4.14 7.96 12.09
N GLY A 24 -4.14 8.95 11.21
CA GLY A 24 -3.45 10.22 11.37
C GLY A 24 -2.02 10.25 10.81
N THR A 25 -1.48 11.47 10.73
CA THR A 25 -0.13 11.78 10.23
C THR A 25 0.86 12.09 11.35
N ALA A 26 0.40 12.13 12.60
CA ALA A 26 1.03 12.94 13.64
C ALA A 26 2.41 12.47 14.13
N ASP A 27 2.90 11.28 13.73
CA ASP A 27 4.29 10.92 13.98
C ASP A 27 4.81 9.89 12.97
N GLY A 28 5.05 10.36 11.73
CA GLY A 28 5.65 9.54 10.69
C GLY A 28 7.03 8.97 11.08
N ALA A 29 7.79 9.70 11.89
CA ALA A 29 9.08 9.26 12.42
C ALA A 29 8.92 8.09 13.40
N ALA A 30 7.95 8.16 14.32
CA ALA A 30 7.67 7.05 15.24
C ALA A 30 7.10 5.83 14.52
N LEU A 31 6.23 6.00 13.51
CA LEU A 31 5.74 4.88 12.69
C LEU A 31 6.89 4.19 11.95
N THR A 32 7.79 4.98 11.36
CA THR A 32 8.99 4.46 10.66
C THR A 32 9.94 3.76 11.64
N SER A 33 10.14 4.33 12.84
CA SER A 33 10.93 3.70 13.90
C SER A 33 10.32 2.37 14.36
N LEU A 34 9.00 2.34 14.54
CA LEU A 34 8.25 1.14 14.91
C LEU A 34 8.33 0.07 13.83
N TRP A 35 8.25 0.45 12.55
CA TRP A 35 8.51 -0.45 11.43
C TRP A 35 9.93 -1.01 11.48
N ARG A 36 10.97 -0.18 11.63
CA ARG A 36 12.37 -0.65 11.68
C ARG A 36 12.65 -1.61 12.84
N ASN A 37 11.97 -1.45 13.97
CA ASN A 37 12.15 -2.28 15.17
C ASN A 37 11.24 -3.51 15.24
N ARG A 38 10.45 -3.79 14.19
CA ARG A 38 9.59 -4.98 14.14
C ARG A 38 10.44 -6.27 14.02
N PRO A 39 9.90 -7.44 14.44
CA PRO A 39 10.53 -8.73 14.17
C PRO A 39 10.79 -8.93 12.67
N PRO A 40 11.94 -9.46 12.24
CA PRO A 40 12.32 -9.54 10.82
C PRO A 40 11.38 -10.42 9.97
N ASP A 41 10.70 -11.37 10.61
CA ASP A 41 9.67 -12.24 10.03
C ASP A 41 8.27 -11.58 9.97
N CYS A 42 8.11 -10.43 10.61
CA CYS A 42 6.89 -9.64 10.60
C CYS A 42 6.98 -8.53 9.54
N ASN A 43 6.32 -8.73 8.39
CA ASN A 43 6.22 -7.73 7.33
C ASN A 43 4.75 -7.48 6.96
N PRO A 44 3.94 -6.96 7.89
CA PRO A 44 2.52 -6.76 7.66
C PRO A 44 2.30 -5.65 6.64
N PRO A 45 1.30 -5.76 5.75
CA PRO A 45 0.80 -4.63 4.98
C PRO A 45 0.42 -3.46 5.88
N VAL A 46 0.73 -2.24 5.47
CA VAL A 46 0.44 -1.02 6.22
C VAL A 46 -0.49 -0.12 5.41
N ILE A 47 -1.55 0.39 6.05
CA ILE A 47 -2.36 1.48 5.53
C ILE A 47 -2.35 2.65 6.51
N VAL A 48 -2.13 3.85 5.98
CA VAL A 48 -2.19 5.12 6.71
C VAL A 48 -3.43 5.87 6.23
N GLN A 49 -4.34 6.12 7.16
CA GLN A 49 -5.57 6.85 6.92
C GLN A 49 -5.45 8.26 7.47
N SER A 50 -5.63 9.28 6.64
CA SER A 50 -5.48 10.67 7.06
C SER A 50 -6.22 11.63 6.14
N ASP A 51 -6.45 12.87 6.58
CA ASP A 51 -7.15 13.89 5.78
C ASP A 51 -6.29 14.37 4.60
N SER A 52 -4.98 14.49 4.81
CA SER A 52 -3.98 14.79 3.78
C SER A 52 -2.99 13.63 3.63
N ARG A 53 -2.41 13.48 2.43
CA ARG A 53 -1.40 12.45 2.19
C ARG A 53 -0.18 12.72 3.07
N PRO A 54 0.30 11.73 3.85
CA PRO A 54 1.46 11.91 4.71
C PRO A 54 2.74 12.02 3.87
N GLU A 55 3.69 12.82 4.36
CA GLU A 55 5.06 12.90 3.82
C GLU A 55 5.89 11.71 4.34
N LEU A 56 5.52 10.50 3.91
CA LEU A 56 6.19 9.24 4.27
C LEU A 56 6.83 8.61 3.04
N SER A 57 8.08 8.18 3.17
CA SER A 57 8.77 7.47 2.10
C SER A 57 8.36 6.00 2.06
N CYS A 58 7.88 5.52 0.92
CA CYS A 58 7.59 4.11 0.68
C CYS A 58 8.85 3.21 0.70
N SER A 59 10.04 3.79 0.53
CA SER A 59 11.30 3.03 0.65
C SER A 59 11.64 2.71 2.11
N GLU A 60 11.25 3.58 3.04
CA GLU A 60 11.51 3.42 4.47
C GLU A 60 10.39 2.64 5.18
N LEU A 61 9.15 2.92 4.78
CA LEU A 61 7.94 2.28 5.27
C LEU A 61 7.05 1.95 4.07
N PRO A 62 7.05 0.71 3.57
CA PRO A 62 6.09 0.28 2.56
C PRO A 62 4.66 0.41 3.10
N HIS A 63 3.93 1.42 2.65
CA HIS A 63 2.57 1.71 3.10
C HIS A 63 1.69 2.14 1.94
N ARG A 64 0.37 2.03 2.16
CA ARG A 64 -0.66 2.65 1.32
C ARG A 64 -1.27 3.82 2.06
N TRP A 65 -1.72 4.83 1.33
CA TRP A 65 -2.48 5.94 1.90
C TRP A 65 -3.95 5.87 1.50
N LEU A 66 -4.81 6.19 2.46
CA LEU A 66 -6.26 6.29 2.29
C LEU A 66 -6.78 7.62 2.86
N PRO A 67 -7.55 8.42 2.11
CA PRO A 67 -8.20 9.58 2.69
C PRO A 67 -9.26 9.14 3.72
N LYS A 68 -9.49 9.90 4.79
CA LYS A 68 -10.58 9.60 5.75
C LYS A 68 -11.96 9.55 5.10
N SER A 69 -12.16 10.26 4.00
CA SER A 69 -13.39 10.25 3.20
C SER A 69 -13.55 9.02 2.29
N ALA A 70 -12.60 8.08 2.30
CA ALA A 70 -12.66 6.91 1.42
C ALA A 70 -13.89 6.02 1.72
N PRO A 71 -14.43 5.34 0.71
CA PRO A 71 -15.52 4.39 0.92
C PRO A 71 -15.12 3.26 1.88
N ARG A 72 -16.05 2.83 2.74
CA ARG A 72 -15.84 1.67 3.64
C ARG A 72 -15.43 0.38 2.92
N ALA A 73 -15.76 0.26 1.62
CA ALA A 73 -15.31 -0.88 0.81
C ALA A 73 -13.78 -1.01 0.75
N GLU A 74 -13.04 0.08 0.92
CA GLU A 74 -11.57 0.09 0.95
C GLU A 74 -11.00 -0.71 2.13
N GLU A 75 -11.66 -0.66 3.29
CA GLU A 75 -11.32 -1.49 4.46
C GLU A 75 -11.40 -2.99 4.10
N ARG A 76 -12.48 -3.38 3.42
CA ARG A 76 -12.72 -4.76 2.97
C ARG A 76 -11.65 -5.22 1.99
N TYR A 77 -11.29 -4.40 1.02
CA TYR A 77 -10.27 -4.74 0.01
C TYR A 77 -8.87 -4.81 0.62
N PHE A 78 -8.54 -3.91 1.55
CA PHE A 78 -7.28 -3.95 2.27
C PHE A 78 -7.18 -5.18 3.18
N LEU A 79 -8.26 -5.55 3.87
CA LEU A 79 -8.31 -6.79 4.65
C LEU A 79 -8.13 -8.02 3.75
N GLY A 80 -8.81 -8.06 2.60
CA GLY A 80 -8.68 -9.13 1.63
C GLY A 80 -7.25 -9.25 1.07
N TYR A 81 -6.60 -8.12 0.76
CA TYR A 81 -5.18 -8.08 0.38
C TYR A 81 -4.30 -8.67 1.49
N SER A 82 -4.55 -8.27 2.74
CA SER A 82 -3.76 -8.71 3.89
C SER A 82 -3.88 -10.21 4.15
N LEU A 83 -5.09 -10.76 4.04
CA LEU A 83 -5.32 -12.21 4.11
C LEU A 83 -4.63 -12.94 2.95
N ALA A 84 -4.77 -12.43 1.71
CA ALA A 84 -4.13 -13.02 0.55
C ALA A 84 -2.58 -13.00 0.68
N TYR A 85 -2.02 -11.94 1.25
CA TYR A 85 -0.59 -11.83 1.52
C TYR A 85 -0.13 -12.80 2.62
N GLU A 86 -0.89 -12.95 3.70
CA GLU A 86 -0.59 -13.91 4.77
C GLU A 86 -0.54 -15.35 4.24
N VAL A 87 -1.51 -15.72 3.39
CA VAL A 87 -1.61 -17.05 2.79
C VAL A 87 -0.49 -17.30 1.78
N THR A 88 -0.24 -16.36 0.88
CA THR A 88 0.64 -16.59 -0.28
C THR A 88 2.08 -16.17 -0.07
N ARG A 89 2.33 -15.28 0.91
CA ARG A 89 3.61 -14.55 1.09
C ARG A 89 4.09 -13.82 -0.15
N ARG A 90 3.19 -13.56 -1.11
CA ARG A 90 3.49 -13.00 -2.42
C ARG A 90 2.67 -11.75 -2.63
N ALA A 91 3.32 -10.61 -2.50
CA ALA A 91 2.68 -9.31 -2.55
C ALA A 91 2.00 -9.02 -3.90
N LEU A 92 2.59 -9.46 -5.02
CA LEU A 92 1.98 -9.34 -6.36
C LEU A 92 0.72 -10.21 -6.51
N VAL A 93 0.70 -11.40 -5.91
CA VAL A 93 -0.48 -12.27 -5.91
C VAL A 93 -1.59 -11.66 -5.06
N ALA A 94 -1.26 -11.14 -3.88
CA ALA A 94 -2.20 -10.42 -3.04
C ALA A 94 -2.81 -9.19 -3.77
N ALA A 95 -1.98 -8.46 -4.53
CA ALA A 95 -2.45 -7.33 -5.34
C ALA A 95 -3.38 -7.77 -6.49
N ALA A 96 -3.07 -8.88 -7.17
CA ALA A 96 -3.95 -9.44 -8.20
C ALA A 96 -5.31 -9.86 -7.63
N VAL A 97 -5.30 -10.51 -6.47
CA VAL A 97 -6.51 -10.90 -5.74
C VAL A 97 -7.33 -9.68 -5.32
N GLU A 98 -6.68 -8.60 -4.85
CA GLU A 98 -7.34 -7.34 -4.54
C GLU A 98 -8.02 -6.71 -5.75
N ASN A 99 -7.34 -6.65 -6.90
CA ASN A 99 -7.93 -6.10 -8.12
C ASN A 99 -9.16 -6.89 -8.55
N VAL A 100 -9.09 -8.22 -8.56
CA VAL A 100 -10.26 -9.08 -8.83
C VAL A 100 -11.34 -8.88 -7.78
N GLY A 101 -10.96 -8.71 -6.52
CA GLY A 101 -11.87 -8.41 -5.42
C GLY A 101 -12.63 -7.11 -5.65
N ARG A 102 -11.99 -6.09 -6.21
CA ARG A 102 -12.61 -4.81 -6.57
C ARG A 102 -13.51 -4.94 -7.80
N GLU A 103 -13.05 -5.63 -8.84
CA GLU A 103 -13.79 -5.85 -10.10
C GLU A 103 -15.11 -6.59 -9.87
N HIS A 104 -15.13 -7.55 -8.94
CA HIS A 104 -16.28 -8.42 -8.67
C HIS A 104 -16.90 -8.19 -7.28
N GLU A 105 -16.53 -7.09 -6.60
CA GLU A 105 -17.01 -6.71 -5.27
C GLU A 105 -16.93 -7.82 -4.20
N LEU A 106 -15.88 -8.64 -4.27
CA LEU A 106 -15.71 -9.80 -3.40
C LEU A 106 -15.57 -9.40 -1.93
N THR A 107 -16.00 -10.31 -1.07
CA THR A 107 -15.71 -10.27 0.37
C THR A 107 -14.26 -10.66 0.66
N ALA A 108 -13.72 -10.22 1.81
CA ALA A 108 -12.36 -10.57 2.22
C ALA A 108 -12.12 -12.09 2.31
N ARG A 109 -13.15 -12.87 2.70
CA ARG A 109 -13.08 -14.35 2.73
C ARG A 109 -13.10 -14.98 1.33
N GLN A 110 -13.85 -14.41 0.39
CA GLN A 110 -13.79 -14.85 -1.01
C GLN A 110 -12.42 -14.56 -1.63
N MET A 111 -11.82 -13.41 -1.30
CA MET A 111 -10.47 -13.05 -1.71
C MET A 111 -9.42 -13.99 -1.10
N GLU A 112 -9.51 -14.32 0.18
CA GLU A 112 -8.65 -15.33 0.81
C GLU A 112 -8.76 -16.69 0.11
N LEU A 113 -9.98 -17.14 -0.20
CA LEU A 113 -10.22 -18.37 -0.93
C LEU A 113 -9.63 -18.33 -2.35
N ALA A 114 -9.72 -17.19 -3.04
CA ALA A 114 -9.09 -16.96 -4.32
C ALA A 114 -7.56 -17.01 -4.23
N ALA A 115 -6.97 -16.46 -3.15
CA ALA A 115 -5.53 -16.53 -2.91
C ALA A 115 -5.05 -17.96 -2.68
N ILE A 116 -5.80 -18.77 -1.92
CA ILE A 116 -5.51 -20.20 -1.69
C ILE A 116 -5.47 -20.98 -3.01
N ALA A 117 -6.27 -20.58 -4.01
CA ALA A 117 -6.29 -21.20 -5.33
C ALA A 117 -4.95 -21.07 -6.09
N THR A 118 -4.07 -20.14 -5.69
CA THR A 118 -2.76 -19.92 -6.32
C THR A 118 -1.63 -20.79 -5.76
N LEU A 119 -1.91 -21.59 -4.73
CA LEU A 119 -0.89 -22.39 -4.05
C LEU A 119 -0.69 -23.75 -4.75
N PRO A 120 0.56 -24.19 -4.97
CA PRO A 120 0.86 -25.43 -5.67
C PRO A 120 0.61 -26.71 -4.84
N HIS A 121 0.78 -26.65 -3.51
CA HIS A 121 0.59 -27.79 -2.58
C HIS A 121 -0.01 -27.28 -1.25
N GLY A 122 -0.68 -28.16 -0.50
CA GLY A 122 -1.29 -27.81 0.80
C GLY A 122 -2.61 -27.05 0.71
N ARG A 123 -3.15 -26.85 -0.50
CA ARG A 123 -4.45 -26.21 -0.72
C ARG A 123 -5.54 -26.88 0.12
N ASP A 124 -5.67 -28.19 0.02
CA ASP A 124 -6.74 -28.92 0.69
C ASP A 124 -6.56 -28.94 2.21
N ASP A 125 -5.31 -28.85 2.70
CA ASP A 125 -4.99 -28.71 4.13
C ASP A 125 -5.36 -27.34 4.67
N ILE A 126 -5.02 -26.28 3.93
CA ILE A 126 -5.36 -24.90 4.30
C ILE A 126 -6.88 -24.71 4.26
N LEU A 127 -7.54 -25.25 3.23
CA LEU A 127 -9.01 -25.21 3.14
C LEU A 127 -9.69 -25.98 4.28
N ARG A 128 -9.11 -27.10 4.74
CA ARG A 128 -9.56 -27.82 5.95
C ARG A 128 -9.31 -27.01 7.22
N GLY A 129 -8.20 -26.26 7.27
CA GLY A 129 -7.81 -25.39 8.37
C GLY A 129 -8.66 -24.12 8.53
N LEU A 130 -9.51 -23.76 7.54
CA LEU A 130 -10.41 -22.60 7.62
C LEU A 130 -11.52 -22.72 8.68
N GLY A 131 -11.61 -23.85 9.40
CA GLY A 131 -12.56 -24.05 10.50
C GLY A 131 -14.02 -24.18 10.04
N VAL A 132 -14.25 -24.57 8.78
CA VAL A 132 -15.59 -24.77 8.20
C VAL A 132 -15.79 -26.22 7.76
N SER A 133 -17.04 -26.69 7.79
CA SER A 133 -17.37 -28.02 7.30
C SER A 133 -17.05 -28.17 5.81
N GLN A 134 -16.72 -29.38 5.37
CA GLN A 134 -16.41 -29.66 3.96
C GLN A 134 -17.57 -29.29 3.01
N ASN A 135 -18.82 -29.47 3.43
CA ASN A 135 -19.98 -29.09 2.64
C ASN A 135 -20.07 -27.57 2.44
N THR A 136 -19.85 -26.80 3.51
CA THR A 136 -19.82 -25.33 3.44
C THR A 136 -18.68 -24.85 2.56
N LEU A 137 -17.51 -25.46 2.67
CA LEU A 137 -16.36 -25.16 1.83
C LEU A 137 -16.67 -25.39 0.34
N LYS A 138 -17.26 -26.54 0.00
CA LYS A 138 -17.64 -26.89 -1.37
C LYS A 138 -18.62 -25.89 -1.97
N THR A 139 -19.61 -25.45 -1.18
CA THR A 139 -20.56 -24.40 -1.57
C THR A 139 -19.87 -23.06 -1.80
N ARG A 140 -18.99 -22.62 -0.89
CA ARG A 140 -18.25 -21.36 -1.03
C ARG A 140 -17.33 -21.35 -2.24
N VAL A 141 -16.64 -22.47 -2.51
CA VAL A 141 -15.81 -22.64 -3.71
C VAL A 141 -16.66 -22.54 -4.97
N ARG A 142 -17.79 -23.25 -5.03
CA ARG A 142 -18.69 -23.19 -6.20
C ARG A 142 -19.23 -21.78 -6.43
N GLN A 143 -19.64 -21.09 -5.37
CA GLN A 143 -20.11 -19.71 -5.45
C GLN A 143 -19.02 -18.76 -5.97
N LEU A 144 -17.80 -18.87 -5.44
CA LEU A 144 -16.66 -18.07 -5.91
C LEU A 144 -16.38 -18.31 -7.40
N LEU A 145 -16.32 -19.57 -7.80
CA LEU A 145 -16.09 -19.98 -9.18
C LEU A 145 -17.19 -19.47 -10.13
N HIS A 146 -18.44 -19.49 -9.68
CA HIS A 146 -19.56 -18.95 -10.45
C HIS A 146 -19.46 -17.43 -10.62
N VAL A 147 -19.18 -16.68 -9.55
CA VAL A 147 -19.03 -15.22 -9.57
C VAL A 147 -17.88 -14.80 -10.49
N LEU A 148 -16.77 -15.54 -10.48
CA LEU A 148 -15.58 -15.27 -11.28
C LEU A 148 -15.58 -15.98 -12.64
N GLN A 149 -16.65 -16.70 -12.98
CA GLN A 149 -16.81 -17.43 -14.24
C GLN A 149 -15.66 -18.41 -14.56
N HIS A 150 -15.20 -19.14 -13.54
CA HIS A 150 -14.19 -20.19 -13.69
C HIS A 150 -14.79 -21.56 -13.39
N GLU A 151 -14.36 -22.59 -14.13
CA GLU A 151 -14.85 -23.96 -13.91
C GLU A 151 -14.14 -24.67 -12.74
N THR A 152 -12.89 -24.29 -12.46
CA THR A 152 -12.05 -24.95 -11.46
C THR A 152 -11.21 -23.93 -10.68
N LEU A 153 -10.84 -24.30 -9.44
CA LEU A 153 -9.89 -23.51 -8.64
C LEU A 153 -8.51 -23.40 -9.31
N ASP A 154 -8.11 -24.42 -10.07
CA ASP A 154 -6.84 -24.40 -10.81
C ASP A 154 -6.86 -23.34 -11.94
N ALA A 155 -7.95 -23.26 -12.71
CA ALA A 155 -8.12 -22.23 -13.73
C ALA A 155 -8.13 -20.82 -13.14
N LEU A 156 -8.80 -20.63 -11.99
CA LEU A 156 -8.76 -19.39 -11.23
C LEU A 156 -7.34 -19.06 -10.77
N GLY A 157 -6.64 -20.03 -10.17
CA GLY A 157 -5.26 -19.87 -9.70
C GLY A 157 -4.30 -19.42 -10.80
N LYS A 158 -4.36 -20.07 -11.97
CA LYS A 158 -3.57 -19.70 -13.16
C LYS A 158 -3.87 -18.29 -13.65
N THR A 159 -5.15 -17.89 -13.65
CA THR A 159 -5.58 -16.55 -14.06
C THR A 159 -5.03 -15.48 -13.10
N LEU A 160 -5.12 -15.73 -11.80
CA LEU A 160 -4.57 -14.83 -10.77
C LEU A 160 -3.05 -14.73 -10.84
N LEU A 161 -2.35 -15.85 -11.06
CA LEU A 161 -0.90 -15.86 -11.23
C LEU A 161 -0.47 -15.08 -12.48
N ARG A 162 -1.21 -15.21 -13.59
CA ARG A 162 -0.96 -14.41 -14.80
C ARG A 162 -1.13 -12.92 -14.54
N ARG A 163 -2.26 -12.53 -13.93
CA ARG A 163 -2.49 -11.14 -13.52
C ARG A 163 -1.41 -10.62 -12.57
N ALA A 164 -0.90 -11.47 -11.67
CA ALA A 164 0.19 -11.09 -10.76
C ALA A 164 1.51 -10.84 -11.51
N VAL A 165 1.80 -11.59 -12.59
CA VAL A 165 2.94 -11.35 -13.47
C VAL A 165 2.75 -10.04 -14.23
N ASP A 166 1.55 -9.76 -14.74
CA ASP A 166 1.24 -8.51 -15.45
C ASP A 166 1.35 -7.27 -14.54
N LEU A 167 1.25 -7.45 -13.23
CA LEU A 167 1.46 -6.40 -12.23
C LEU A 167 2.93 -6.19 -11.86
N ALA A 168 3.82 -7.11 -12.20
CA ALA A 168 5.24 -6.94 -11.93
C ALA A 168 5.75 -5.74 -12.75
N PRO A 169 6.54 -4.83 -12.15
CA PRO A 169 7.18 -3.78 -12.93
C PRO A 169 8.06 -4.43 -13.99
N THR A 170 7.85 -4.08 -15.27
CA THR A 170 8.77 -4.47 -16.33
C THR A 170 10.14 -3.90 -15.98
N PRO A 171 11.20 -4.72 -15.89
CA PRO A 171 12.54 -4.17 -15.75
C PRO A 171 12.80 -3.33 -17.00
N GLU A 172 13.10 -2.04 -16.82
CA GLU A 172 13.74 -1.27 -17.89
C GLU A 172 15.07 -1.97 -18.18
N VAL A 173 15.12 -2.72 -19.28
CA VAL A 173 16.36 -3.33 -19.76
C VAL A 173 17.23 -2.20 -20.29
N VAL A 174 17.96 -1.54 -19.39
CA VAL A 174 19.12 -0.72 -19.75
C VAL A 174 20.26 -1.69 -20.01
N HIS A 175 20.48 -2.03 -21.28
CA HIS A 175 21.67 -2.77 -21.69
C HIS A 175 22.93 -2.01 -21.24
N GLY A 176 23.71 -2.58 -20.32
CA GLY A 176 25.10 -2.16 -20.07
C GLY A 176 25.52 -1.80 -18.63
N ALA A 177 24.66 -1.87 -17.61
CA ALA A 177 25.07 -1.60 -16.23
C ALA A 177 25.21 -2.89 -15.39
N PRO A 178 26.24 -3.02 -14.53
CA PRO A 178 26.39 -4.18 -13.65
C PRO A 178 25.19 -4.29 -12.70
N PRO A 179 24.79 -5.51 -12.31
CA PRO A 179 23.59 -5.73 -11.53
C PRO A 179 23.73 -5.10 -10.14
N GLN A 180 23.05 -3.96 -9.93
CA GLN A 180 22.81 -3.49 -8.57
C GLN A 180 21.91 -4.49 -7.85
N PRO A 181 22.15 -4.79 -6.56
CA PRO A 181 21.26 -5.64 -5.79
C PRO A 181 19.87 -5.01 -5.79
N ALA A 182 18.92 -5.73 -6.41
CA ALA A 182 17.57 -5.27 -6.62
C ALA A 182 16.96 -4.77 -5.30
N ALA A 183 16.67 -3.47 -5.26
CA ALA A 183 15.79 -2.92 -4.25
C ALA A 183 14.49 -3.73 -4.28
N ARG A 184 14.05 -4.21 -3.11
CA ARG A 184 12.80 -4.97 -2.97
C ARG A 184 11.67 -4.16 -3.64
N PRO A 185 10.85 -4.78 -4.49
CA PRO A 185 9.86 -4.04 -5.27
C PRO A 185 8.91 -3.30 -4.34
N GLY A 186 8.69 -2.02 -4.62
CA GLY A 186 7.60 -1.24 -4.06
C GLY A 186 6.28 -1.84 -4.54
N VAL A 187 5.74 -2.77 -3.76
CA VAL A 187 4.50 -3.44 -4.10
C VAL A 187 3.32 -2.53 -3.79
N GLY A 188 2.46 -2.34 -4.79
CA GLY A 188 1.06 -2.01 -4.56
C GLY A 188 0.71 -0.53 -4.58
N LEU A 189 1.25 0.22 -5.56
CA LEU A 189 0.68 1.52 -5.88
C LEU A 189 -0.76 1.34 -6.37
N LEU A 190 -1.73 1.85 -5.62
CA LEU A 190 -3.13 1.92 -6.05
C LEU A 190 -3.23 2.83 -7.29
N PRO A 191 -4.27 2.72 -8.14
CA PRO A 191 -4.49 3.66 -9.25
C PRO A 191 -4.49 5.15 -8.84
N ALA A 192 -4.86 5.45 -7.60
CA ALA A 192 -4.77 6.79 -7.02
C ALA A 192 -3.33 7.35 -6.99
N GLU A 193 -2.33 6.49 -6.84
CA GLU A 193 -0.92 6.87 -6.81
C GLU A 193 -0.29 6.91 -8.21
N ARG A 194 -0.86 6.17 -9.19
CA ARG A 194 -0.49 6.31 -10.62
C ARG A 194 -0.85 7.70 -11.16
N ARG A 195 -2.04 8.21 -10.81
CA ARG A 195 -2.51 9.55 -11.23
C ARG A 195 -1.66 10.69 -10.66
N ALA A 196 -1.07 10.50 -9.49
CA ALA A 196 -0.19 11.49 -8.87
C ALA A 196 1.21 11.54 -9.54
N SER A 197 1.76 10.38 -9.94
CA SER A 197 3.09 10.33 -10.59
C SER A 197 3.09 10.88 -12.02
N THR A 198 1.98 10.78 -12.76
CA THR A 198 1.86 11.32 -14.12
C THR A 198 1.69 12.85 -14.19
N ARG A 199 1.67 13.57 -13.05
CA ARG A 199 1.44 15.03 -13.01
C ARG A 199 2.70 15.88 -12.80
N THR A 200 3.88 15.28 -12.92
CA THR A 200 5.21 15.92 -12.89
C THR A 200 6.07 15.15 -13.88
N ALA A 201 6.56 15.64 -15.02
CA ALA A 201 6.64 16.97 -15.64
C ALA A 201 6.68 16.78 -17.18
N PRO A 202 6.84 17.80 -18.05
CA PRO A 202 8.12 18.53 -18.15
C PRO A 202 7.98 20.04 -18.40
N ARG A 203 8.95 20.82 -17.92
CA ARG A 203 9.54 21.87 -18.77
C ARG A 203 10.95 22.22 -18.37
N ASP A 204 11.77 22.21 -19.41
CA ASP A 204 13.21 22.40 -19.51
C ASP A 204 13.72 23.79 -19.06
N ALA A 205 14.91 23.71 -18.45
CA ALA A 205 16.17 24.39 -18.79
C ALA A 205 16.34 25.93 -18.76
N SER A 206 17.47 26.29 -18.13
CA SER A 206 18.43 27.37 -18.48
C SER A 206 18.28 28.79 -17.89
N VAL A 207 18.80 28.99 -16.66
CA VAL A 207 20.00 29.80 -16.24
C VAL A 207 20.49 30.89 -17.24
N PRO A 208 20.88 32.14 -16.85
CA PRO A 208 21.95 32.36 -15.87
C PRO A 208 21.92 33.55 -14.90
N ALA A 209 22.86 33.46 -13.96
CA ALA A 209 23.30 34.43 -12.98
C ALA A 209 23.81 35.75 -13.60
N VAL A 210 23.49 36.86 -12.95
CA VAL A 210 24.29 38.09 -12.93
C VAL A 210 24.28 38.62 -11.51
N GLY A 211 25.46 38.68 -10.89
CA GLY A 211 25.66 39.49 -9.69
C GLY A 211 25.98 40.92 -10.07
N MET A 212 25.60 41.87 -9.21
CA MET A 212 26.42 43.04 -8.87
C MET A 212 25.79 43.83 -7.72
N ALA A 213 26.67 44.51 -7.02
CA ALA A 213 26.52 45.05 -5.67
C ALA A 213 25.89 46.45 -5.62
N ALA A 214 25.53 46.81 -4.38
CA ALA A 214 25.57 48.14 -3.76
C ALA A 214 24.75 49.29 -4.38
N SER A 215 23.83 49.85 -3.58
CA SER A 215 23.93 51.22 -3.05
C SER A 215 22.63 51.66 -2.35
N GLU A 216 22.68 51.74 -1.02
CA GLU A 216 22.12 52.90 -0.27
C GLU A 216 23.02 54.14 -0.57
N PRO A 217 22.65 55.42 -0.32
CA PRO A 217 21.73 55.89 0.74
C PRO A 217 20.86 57.13 0.41
N GLY A 218 20.01 57.52 1.37
CA GLY A 218 19.89 58.94 1.76
C GLY A 218 18.52 59.63 1.67
N GLY A 219 18.14 60.27 2.78
CA GLY A 219 17.21 61.42 2.86
C GLY A 219 15.86 61.09 3.51
N SER A 220 15.72 61.11 4.84
CA SER A 220 15.45 62.30 5.69
C SER A 220 14.26 63.14 5.22
N SER A 221 13.14 63.09 5.96
CA SER A 221 12.42 64.25 6.55
C SER A 221 11.14 63.79 7.27
N GLU A 222 11.21 63.72 8.60
CA GLU A 222 10.09 64.03 9.53
C GLU A 222 9.84 65.56 9.51
N PRO A 223 8.89 66.11 10.27
CA PRO A 223 7.55 65.65 10.66
C PRO A 223 6.51 66.79 10.41
N ASP A 224 5.19 66.53 10.53
CA ASP A 224 4.37 67.46 11.33
C ASP A 224 2.96 66.96 11.71
N THR A 225 2.62 67.37 12.93
CA THR A 225 1.35 67.48 13.66
C THR A 225 0.02 67.54 12.87
N HIS A 226 -1.01 66.84 13.37
CA HIS A 226 -2.09 67.50 14.14
C HIS A 226 -3.12 66.52 14.72
N GLU A 227 -3.38 66.67 16.02
CA GLU A 227 -4.65 66.36 16.66
C GLU A 227 -5.85 66.94 15.88
N ARG A 228 -6.97 66.21 15.81
CA ARG A 228 -8.24 66.61 16.42
C ARG A 228 -9.36 65.59 16.21
N ARG A 229 -9.92 65.19 17.35
CA ARG A 229 -11.27 64.66 17.66
C ARG A 229 -11.61 63.22 17.30
#